data_AF-A0A7Y5MF39-F1
#
_entry.id   AF-A0A7Y5MF39-F1
#
_cell.length_a   1.000
_cell.length_b   1.000
_cell.length_c   1.000
_cell.angle_alpha   90.00
_cell.angle_beta   90.00
_cell.angle_gamma   90.00
#
_symmetry.space_group_name_H-M   'P 1'
#
loop_
_entity.id
_entity.type
_entity.pdbx_description
1 polymer ?
#
loop_
_entity_poly.entity_id
_entity_poly.type
_entity_poly.pdbx_seq_one_letter_code
_entity_poly.pdbx_strand_id
1 'polypeptide(L)' 'MNSPTRQRTVISNNGTWVFELLHDRTDPCVWIIRRSRAFLWFRWKRSLYWFFDRNNALEFARTQAAVHRPAGKGTPA' A
#
# COMPACT_ATOMS: atom_id res chain seq x y z
N MET A 1 6.51 -6.88 -14.71
CA MET A 1 6.71 -5.58 -15.38
C MET A 1 6.86 -4.48 -14.34
N ASN A 2 8.09 -4.09 -14.03
CA ASN A 2 8.38 -2.83 -13.35
C ASN A 2 8.33 -1.74 -14.44
N SER A 3 7.25 -0.96 -14.50
CA SER A 3 7.28 0.25 -15.31
C SER A 3 8.39 1.16 -14.74
N PRO A 4 9.40 1.57 -15.52
CA PRO A 4 10.56 2.33 -15.03
C PRO A 4 10.19 3.72 -14.47
N THR A 5 8.95 4.13 -14.66
CA THR A 5 8.40 5.43 -14.28
C THR A 5 7.97 5.51 -12.83
N ARG A 6 7.82 4.43 -12.07
CA ARG A 6 7.24 4.52 -10.70
C ARG A 6 8.19 4.02 -9.62
N GLN A 7 8.54 4.90 -8.68
CA GLN A 7 9.25 4.51 -7.47
C GLN A 7 8.27 3.84 -6.50
N ARG A 8 8.63 2.67 -5.98
CA ARG A 8 7.76 1.85 -5.15
C ARG A 8 8.32 1.74 -3.73
N THR A 9 7.48 2.03 -2.76
CA THR A 9 7.76 1.85 -1.33
C THR A 9 6.67 0.98 -0.71
N VAL A 10 7.06 -0.09 -0.02
CA VAL A 10 6.10 -0.91 0.75
C VAL A 10 5.89 -0.23 2.09
N ILE A 11 4.63 0.14 2.39
CA ILE A 11 4.27 0.76 3.68
C ILE A 11 3.97 -0.32 4.71
N SER A 12 3.24 -1.36 4.32
CA SER A 12 2.87 -2.44 5.23
C SER A 12 2.67 -3.76 4.46
N ASN A 13 3.03 -4.86 5.11
CA ASN A 13 2.73 -6.21 4.68
C ASN A 13 2.40 -7.04 5.93
N ASN A 14 1.15 -7.49 6.04
CA ASN A 14 0.68 -8.25 7.20
C ASN A 14 0.38 -9.71 6.89
N GLY A 15 0.94 -10.25 5.80
CA GLY A 15 0.75 -11.63 5.36
C GLY A 15 -0.58 -11.89 4.65
N THR A 16 -1.59 -11.02 4.81
CA THR A 16 -2.86 -11.09 4.05
C THR A 16 -2.98 -9.96 3.03
N TRP A 17 -2.50 -8.76 3.39
CA TRP A 17 -2.57 -7.54 2.61
C TRP A 17 -1.21 -6.87 2.53
N VAL A 18 -0.92 -6.29 1.36
CA VAL A 18 0.24 -5.45 1.09
C VAL A 18 -0.25 -4.07 0.67
N PHE A 19 0.27 -3.05 1.34
CA PHE A 19 0.03 -1.64 1.06
C PHE A 19 1.30 -1.01 0.51
N GLU A 20 1.18 -0.39 -0.65
CA GLU A 20 2.31 0.13 -1.41
C GLU A 20 2.04 1.57 -1.78
N LEU A 21 3.02 2.43 -1.55
CA LEU A 21 3.09 3.77 -2.08
C LEU A 21 3.87 3.72 -3.38
N LEU A 22 3.26 4.22 -4.44
CA LEU A 22 3.88 4.38 -5.74
C LEU A 22 3.96 5.88 -6.00
N HIS A 23 5.16 6.37 -6.32
CA HIS A 23 5.38 7.73 -6.77
C HIS A 23 5.61 7.71 -8.27
N ASP A 24 4.82 8.50 -9.01
CA ASP A 24 5.05 8.63 -10.45
C ASP A 24 6.20 9.59 -10.71
N ARG A 25 7.24 9.15 -11.41
CA ARG A 25 8.40 9.98 -11.74
C ARG A 25 8.09 10.94 -12.87
N THR A 26 7.05 10.67 -13.66
CA THR A 26 6.63 11.58 -14.75
C THR A 26 5.71 12.69 -14.24
N ASP A 27 5.07 12.50 -13.08
CA ASP A 27 4.25 13.49 -12.42
C ASP A 27 4.61 13.52 -10.92
N PRO A 28 5.52 14.42 -10.50
CA PRO A 28 6.05 14.44 -9.14
C PRO A 28 4.99 14.73 -8.08
N CYS A 29 3.83 15.26 -8.48
CA CYS A 29 2.71 15.54 -7.59
C CYS A 29 1.89 14.27 -7.32
N VAL A 30 1.97 13.23 -8.15
CA VAL A 30 1.07 12.08 -8.05
C VAL A 30 1.63 10.97 -7.16
N TRP A 31 0.87 10.68 -6.10
CA TRP A 31 1.08 9.56 -5.19
C TRP A 31 -0.07 8.57 -5.30
N ILE A 32 0.27 7.31 -5.52
CA ILE A 32 -0.71 6.23 -5.71
C ILE A 32 -0.56 5.22 -4.58
N ILE A 33 -1.65 4.96 -3.86
CA ILE A 33 -1.71 3.87 -2.89
C ILE A 33 -2.32 2.64 -3.55
N ARG A 34 -1.55 1.56 -3.56
CA ARG A 34 -2.01 0.26 -4.03
C ARG A 34 -2.20 -0.69 -2.85
N ARG A 35 -3.40 -1.27 -2.76
CA ARG A 35 -3.69 -2.40 -1.87
C ARG A 35 -3.78 -3.68 -2.69
N SER A 36 -3.06 -4.72 -2.26
CA SER A 36 -3.13 -6.06 -2.87
C SER A 36 -3.20 -7.14 -1.81
N ARG A 37 -3.87 -8.27 -2.10
CA ARG A 37 -3.78 -9.47 -1.26
C ARG A 37 -2.42 -10.14 -1.47
N ALA A 38 -1.86 -10.67 -0.39
CA ALA A 38 -0.55 -11.31 -0.38
C ALA A 38 -0.55 -12.75 -0.93
N PHE A 39 -1.70 -13.29 -1.36
CA PHE A 39 -1.79 -14.66 -1.85
C PHE A 39 -0.92 -14.86 -3.11
N LEU A 40 0.17 -15.59 -2.88
CA LEU A 40 0.68 -16.70 -3.67
C LEU A 40 0.22 -16.69 -5.15
N TRP A 41 1.17 -16.29 -5.99
CA TRP A 41 1.23 -16.49 -7.45
C TRP A 41 0.53 -15.43 -8.31
N PHE A 42 -0.41 -14.66 -7.78
CA PHE A 42 -0.98 -13.52 -8.50
C PHE A 42 -1.47 -12.40 -7.56
N ARG A 43 -0.98 -11.17 -7.78
CA ARG A 43 -1.49 -9.99 -7.06
C ARG A 43 -2.76 -9.48 -7.73
N TRP A 44 -3.94 -9.88 -7.25
CA TRP A 44 -5.20 -9.26 -7.66
C TRP A 44 -5.20 -7.79 -7.21
N LYS A 45 -5.06 -6.86 -8.16
CA LYS A 45 -5.16 -5.41 -7.91
C LYS A 45 -6.63 -5.08 -7.68
N ARG A 46 -7.01 -4.58 -6.50
CA ARG A 46 -8.42 -4.24 -6.25
C ARG A 46 -8.69 -2.85 -5.69
N SER A 47 -7.67 -2.05 -5.38
CA SER A 47 -7.90 -0.65 -5.00
C SER A 47 -6.67 0.21 -5.32
N LEU A 48 -6.91 1.31 -6.04
CA LEU A 48 -5.93 2.36 -6.35
C LEU A 48 -6.52 3.68 -5.86
N TYR A 49 -5.80 4.36 -4.98
CA TYR A 49 -6.16 5.70 -4.50
C TYR A 49 -5.08 6.68 -4.96
N TRP A 50 -5.50 7.87 -5.38
CA TRP A 50 -4.62 8.88 -5.97
C TRP A 50 -4.64 10.12 -5.10
N PHE A 51 -3.46 10.70 -4.89
CA PHE A 51 -3.28 11.89 -4.07
C PHE A 51 -2.28 12.81 -4.76
N PHE A 52 -2.50 14.12 -4.64
CA PHE A 52 -1.55 15.15 -5.10
C PHE A 52 -0.53 15.53 -4.02
N ASP A 53 -0.77 15.11 -2.77
CA ASP A 53 0.11 15.37 -1.64
C ASP A 53 0.62 14.07 -1.03
N ARG A 54 1.91 14.04 -0.75
CA ARG A 54 2.60 12.87 -0.19
C ARG A 54 2.13 12.56 1.22
N ASN A 55 1.92 13.57 2.05
CA ASN A 55 1.60 13.38 3.46
C ASN A 55 0.19 12.82 3.61
N ASN A 56 -0.77 13.34 2.84
CA ASN A 56 -2.13 12.81 2.75
C ASN A 56 -2.14 11.35 2.25
N ALA A 57 -1.34 11.03 1.23
CA ALA A 57 -1.21 9.66 0.75
C ALA A 57 -0.66 8.71 1.83
N LEU A 58 0.36 9.16 2.57
CA LEU A 58 0.97 8.41 3.65
C LEU A 58 0.04 8.21 4.83
N GLU A 59 -0.66 9.25 5.26
CA GLU A 59 -1.63 9.20 6.34
C GLU A 59 -2.76 8.23 5.99
N PHE A 60 -3.33 8.35 4.80
CA PHE A 60 -4.35 7.43 4.30
C PHE A 60 -3.85 5.98 4.30
N ALA A 61 -2.65 5.74 3.78
CA ALA A 61 -2.09 4.39 3.72
C ALA A 61 -1.81 3.79 5.11
N ARG A 62 -1.37 4.61 6.08
CA ARG A 62 -1.19 4.19 7.47
C ARG A 62 -2.51 3.82 8.13
N THR A 63 -3.55 4.65 7.95
CA THR A 63 -4.91 4.39 8.45
C THR A 63 -5.46 3.09 7.87
N GLN A 64 -5.33 2.88 6.56
CA GLN A 64 -5.75 1.64 5.90
C GLN A 64 -4.96 0.42 6.41
N ALA A 65 -3.65 0.57 6.60
CA ALA A 65 -2.82 -0.50 7.14
C ALA A 65 -3.19 -0.86 8.59
N ALA A 66 -3.59 0.13 9.41
CA ALA A 66 -4.04 -0.08 10.78
C ALA A 66 -5.40 -0.81 10.83
N VAL A 67 -6.37 -0.41 10.02
CA VAL A 67 -7.69 -1.08 9.90
C VAL A 67 -7.53 -2.55 9.50
N HIS A 68 -6.55 -2.85 8.66
CA HIS A 68 -6.32 -4.20 8.16
C HIS A 68 -5.25 -4.98 8.92
N ARG A 69 -4.64 -4.40 9.95
CA ARG A 69 -3.76 -5.16 10.84
C ARG A 69 -4.64 -6.20 11.53
N PRO A 70 -4.32 -7.50 11.45
CA PRO A 70 -5.04 -8.47 12.26
C PRO A 70 -4.93 -7.99 13.70
N ALA A 71 -6.07 -7.87 14.41
CA ALA A 71 -6.06 -7.72 15.85
C ALA A 71 -5.06 -8.75 16.35
N GLY A 72 -3.99 -8.29 17.02
CA GLY A 72 -2.95 -9.18 17.50
C GLY A 72 -3.65 -10.36 18.15
N LYS A 73 -3.25 -11.59 17.82
CA LYS A 73 -3.58 -12.73 18.67
C LYS A 73 -3.24 -12.24 20.07
N GLY A 74 -4.26 -12.03 20.90
CA GLY A 74 -4.03 -11.82 22.32
C GLY A 74 -3.11 -12.95 22.74
N THR A 75 -1.95 -12.60 23.26
CA THR A 75 -1.10 -13.56 23.94
C THR A 75 -1.98 -14.18 25.03
N PRO A 76 -2.33 -15.48 24.96
CA PRO A 76 -2.91 -16.13 26.12
C PRO A 76 -1.75 -16.55 27.03
N ALA A 77 -1.92 -16.22 28.30
CA ALA A 77 -1.08 -16.54 29.47
C ALA A 77 0.22 -15.73 29.60
#